data_AF-A0AAW2ESC5-F1
#
_entry.id   AF-A0AAW2ESC5-F1
#
_cell.length_a   1.000
_cell.length_b   1.000
_cell.length_c   1.000
_cell.angle_alpha   90.00
_cell.angle_beta   90.00
_cell.angle_gamma   90.00
#
_symmetry.space_group_name_H-M   'P 1'
#
loop_
_entity.id
_entity.type
_entity.pdbx_description
1 polymer ?
#
loop_
_entity_poly.entity_id
_entity_poly.type
_entity_poly.pdbx_seq_one_letter_code
_entity_poly.pdbx_strand_id
1 'polypeptide(L)'
;METGLIPPNLHYNRPREGLKALEDGRLKVVTELTPWNGGYVGINSFGFGGANCHIILKSYTKNKINNAAPTDDLPRLVTVSGRTEESIKVFLDDIEKHPVDTEYIRLLHDIYSDDIQGHLYRGFTIVGSKTSERSIRETENYLGAARPIWFVFSGMGSQWPGMGADLMKFPVFAEAIKKCDAILRPRGVDIINILTNKDKTIFDNILHSFVGIAAVQIGLVDLITSIGIVPDNIIGHSVGELGCAYADGCFTAEQMILSAYSRGLASIETKVIYGSMAAVGLGYDDVKDMCPSDIEVACHNSADSSTISGPADSMKEFVAELQVYFCLFFFLINLYFKLLFIN
;
A
#
# COMPACT_ATOMS: atom_id res chain seq x y z
N MET A 1 -17.69 11.09 31.34
CA MET A 1 -18.62 11.38 30.22
C MET A 1 -18.56 10.25 29.21
N GLU A 2 -17.41 9.95 28.63
CA GLU A 2 -17.21 8.85 27.67
C GLU A 2 -17.75 7.47 28.12
N THR A 3 -17.52 7.08 29.38
CA THR A 3 -17.94 5.76 29.90
C THR A 3 -19.43 5.64 30.21
N GLY A 4 -20.20 6.74 30.15
CA GLY A 4 -21.61 6.74 30.55
C GLY A 4 -21.85 6.54 32.05
N LEU A 5 -20.83 6.66 32.90
CA LEU A 5 -20.89 6.40 34.34
C LEU A 5 -20.31 7.57 35.15
N ILE A 6 -20.95 7.89 36.28
CA ILE A 6 -20.45 8.83 37.30
C ILE A 6 -19.68 8.01 38.35
N PRO A 7 -18.40 8.30 38.59
CA PRO A 7 -17.61 7.59 39.59
C PRO A 7 -18.08 7.93 41.02
N PRO A 8 -18.01 6.97 41.95
CA PRO A 8 -18.38 7.21 43.34
C PRO A 8 -17.37 8.10 44.07
N ASN A 9 -17.89 9.01 44.88
CA ASN A 9 -17.12 9.74 45.89
C ASN A 9 -16.76 8.79 47.04
N LEU A 10 -15.48 8.82 47.42
CA LEU A 10 -14.98 8.12 48.59
C LEU A 10 -15.28 8.89 49.89
N HIS A 11 -15.23 8.18 51.02
CA HIS A 11 -15.29 8.75 52.38
C HIS A 11 -16.60 9.48 52.75
N TYR A 12 -17.67 9.27 52.00
CA TYR A 12 -18.99 9.79 52.35
C TYR A 12 -19.76 8.76 53.19
N ASN A 13 -19.63 8.84 54.51
CA ASN A 13 -20.28 7.91 55.46
C ASN A 13 -21.58 8.46 56.05
N ARG A 14 -21.62 9.77 56.34
CA ARG A 14 -22.78 10.46 56.89
C ARG A 14 -22.91 11.86 56.28
N PRO A 15 -24.13 12.33 55.96
CA PRO A 15 -24.34 13.70 55.53
C PRO A 15 -23.80 14.69 56.57
N ARG A 16 -23.29 15.83 56.12
CA ARG A 16 -22.90 16.91 57.04
C ARG A 16 -24.15 17.50 57.68
N GLU A 17 -24.18 17.52 59.01
CA GLU A 17 -25.28 18.12 59.77
C GLU A 17 -25.48 19.60 59.41
N GLY A 18 -26.74 20.01 59.28
CA GLY A 18 -27.13 21.39 59.00
C GLY A 18 -27.16 21.75 57.50
N LEU A 19 -26.76 20.84 56.62
CA LEU A 19 -26.86 20.99 55.18
C LEU A 19 -28.18 20.39 54.65
N LYS A 20 -29.26 21.16 54.83
CA LYS A 20 -30.64 20.74 54.46
C LYS A 20 -30.75 20.14 53.05
N ALA A 21 -30.02 20.67 52.07
CA ALA A 21 -30.07 20.19 50.69
C ALA A 21 -29.61 18.72 50.51
N LEU A 22 -28.73 18.23 51.40
CA LEU A 22 -28.34 16.82 51.45
C LEU A 22 -29.35 15.96 52.22
N GLU A 23 -29.95 16.53 53.27
CA GLU A 23 -30.96 15.86 54.11
C GLU A 23 -32.29 15.67 53.36
N ASP A 24 -32.72 16.68 52.58
CA ASP A 24 -33.96 16.69 51.82
C ASP A 24 -33.84 16.11 50.40
N GLY A 25 -32.63 15.77 49.97
CA GLY A 25 -32.36 15.09 48.70
C GLY A 25 -32.27 15.99 47.46
N ARG A 26 -32.32 17.33 47.60
CA ARG A 26 -32.07 18.25 46.47
C ARG A 26 -30.66 18.10 45.89
N LEU A 27 -29.69 17.76 46.75
CA LEU A 27 -28.34 17.36 46.38
C LEU A 27 -28.14 15.91 46.80
N LYS A 28 -27.68 15.08 45.88
CA LYS A 28 -27.34 13.68 46.12
C LYS A 28 -25.85 13.48 45.87
N VAL A 29 -25.13 13.06 46.90
CA VAL A 29 -23.74 12.62 46.74
C VAL A 29 -23.74 11.28 46.03
N VAL A 30 -22.92 11.15 44.99
CA VAL A 30 -22.77 9.91 44.24
C VAL A 30 -21.82 9.00 45.02
N THR A 31 -22.35 7.99 45.71
CA THR A 31 -21.56 7.05 46.54
C THR A 31 -21.32 5.71 45.87
N GLU A 32 -22.03 5.46 44.76
CA GLU A 32 -21.98 4.22 43.99
C GLU A 32 -21.78 4.56 42.52
N LEU A 33 -21.24 3.60 41.76
CA LEU A 33 -21.08 3.75 40.31
C LEU A 33 -22.46 3.97 39.66
N THR A 34 -22.72 5.20 39.23
CA THR A 34 -24.07 5.62 38.86
C THR A 34 -24.18 5.84 37.35
N PRO A 35 -25.19 5.29 36.65
CA PRO A 35 -25.43 5.58 35.24
C PRO A 35 -25.61 7.07 34.97
N TRP A 36 -24.98 7.56 33.91
CA TRP A 36 -25.06 8.95 33.48
C TRP A 36 -25.79 9.05 32.14
N ASN A 37 -26.95 9.70 32.14
CA ASN A 37 -27.82 9.82 30.97
C ASN A 37 -27.49 11.06 30.11
N GLY A 38 -26.29 11.62 30.25
CA GLY A 38 -25.89 12.87 29.60
C GLY A 38 -26.45 14.13 30.27
N GLY A 39 -26.30 15.27 29.60
CA GLY A 39 -26.79 16.57 30.02
C GLY A 39 -25.70 17.59 30.32
N TYR A 40 -26.04 18.59 31.14
CA TYR A 40 -25.11 19.62 31.58
C TYR A 40 -24.43 19.22 32.89
N VAL A 41 -23.14 19.52 33.01
CA VAL A 41 -22.34 19.33 34.23
C VAL A 41 -21.72 20.65 34.61
N GLY A 42 -21.95 21.07 35.86
CA GLY A 42 -21.26 22.22 36.45
C GLY A 42 -19.98 21.78 37.16
N ILE A 43 -18.89 22.53 37.01
CA ILE A 43 -17.64 22.31 37.74
C ILE A 43 -17.28 23.59 38.47
N ASN A 44 -17.03 23.46 39.77
CA ASN A 44 -16.61 24.56 40.65
C ASN A 44 -15.12 24.43 41.00
N SER A 45 -14.41 25.56 41.03
CA SER A 45 -13.06 25.66 41.57
C SER A 45 -12.90 26.95 42.37
N PHE A 46 -12.54 26.84 43.65
CA PHE A 46 -12.45 27.96 44.60
C PHE A 46 -11.07 27.98 45.24
N GLY A 47 -10.28 29.02 44.95
CA GLY A 47 -8.98 29.25 45.56
C GLY A 47 -9.10 29.90 46.92
N PHE A 48 -8.25 29.50 47.88
CA PHE A 48 -8.28 30.04 49.25
C PHE A 48 -8.11 31.58 49.31
N GLY A 49 -7.45 32.17 48.32
CA GLY A 49 -7.28 33.62 48.17
C GLY A 49 -8.54 34.36 47.65
N GLY A 50 -9.66 33.66 47.46
CA GLY A 50 -10.94 34.25 47.06
C GLY A 50 -11.23 34.24 45.55
N ALA A 51 -10.33 33.68 44.73
CA ALA A 51 -10.57 33.50 43.30
C ALA A 51 -11.52 32.32 43.06
N ASN A 52 -12.68 32.60 42.46
CA ASN A 52 -13.72 31.62 42.20
C ASN A 52 -13.96 31.46 40.70
N CYS A 53 -14.11 30.21 40.24
CA CYS A 53 -14.44 29.89 38.87
C CYS A 53 -15.55 28.84 38.82
N HIS A 54 -16.45 28.99 37.85
CA HIS A 54 -17.48 28.02 37.53
C HIS A 54 -17.55 27.82 36.02
N ILE A 55 -17.62 26.56 35.58
CA ILE A 55 -17.83 26.21 34.18
C ILE A 55 -19.03 25.27 34.05
N ILE A 56 -19.76 25.42 32.94
CA ILE A 56 -20.85 24.53 32.56
C ILE A 56 -20.42 23.80 31.29
N LEU A 57 -20.39 22.48 31.34
CA LEU A 57 -20.09 21.61 30.22
C LEU A 57 -21.35 20.93 29.74
N LYS A 58 -21.53 20.83 28.43
CA LYS A 58 -22.58 20.02 27.82
C LYS A 58 -21.97 18.72 27.31
N SER A 59 -22.51 17.60 27.73
CA SER A 59 -22.13 16.30 27.17
C SER A 59 -22.40 16.24 25.67
N TYR A 60 -21.48 15.64 24.93
CA TYR A 60 -21.72 15.27 23.54
C TYR A 60 -21.59 13.75 23.40
N THR A 61 -22.70 13.09 23.09
CA THR A 61 -22.70 11.67 22.72
C THR A 61 -22.87 11.61 21.22
N LYS A 62 -21.80 11.24 20.51
CA LYS A 62 -21.85 11.05 19.07
C LYS A 62 -22.50 9.70 18.77
N ASN A 63 -23.61 9.71 18.03
CA ASN A 63 -24.16 8.50 17.44
C ASN A 63 -23.33 8.17 16.19
N LYS A 64 -22.37 7.25 16.32
CA LYS A 64 -21.55 6.79 15.19
C LYS A 64 -22.42 6.06 14.18
N ILE A 65 -22.25 6.38 12.89
CA ILE A 65 -22.93 5.66 11.80
C ILE A 65 -22.40 4.22 11.81
N ASN A 66 -23.28 3.23 11.86
CA ASN A 66 -22.90 1.81 11.91
C ASN A 66 -21.88 1.47 13.02
N ASN A 67 -21.93 2.16 14.16
CA ASN A 67 -20.92 2.04 15.23
C ASN A 67 -19.47 2.25 14.74
N ALA A 68 -19.27 3.06 13.70
CA ALA A 68 -18.02 3.29 12.98
C ALA A 68 -17.36 2.04 12.35
N ALA A 69 -18.10 0.93 12.26
CA ALA A 69 -17.63 -0.25 11.54
C ALA A 69 -17.51 0.05 10.03
N PRO A 70 -16.48 -0.49 9.35
CA PRO A 70 -16.33 -0.35 7.90
C PRO A 70 -17.58 -0.80 7.14
N THR A 71 -17.87 -0.12 6.03
CA THR A 71 -18.94 -0.49 5.09
C THR A 71 -18.47 -1.42 3.98
N ASP A 72 -17.18 -1.73 3.95
CA ASP A 72 -16.50 -2.57 2.97
C ASP A 72 -15.79 -3.75 3.65
N ASP A 73 -15.21 -4.65 2.85
CA ASP A 73 -14.46 -5.82 3.31
C ASP A 73 -12.94 -5.62 3.28
N LEU A 74 -12.47 -4.37 3.12
CA LEU A 74 -11.04 -4.08 2.98
C LEU A 74 -10.33 -4.13 4.34
N PRO A 75 -9.14 -4.74 4.41
CA PRO A 75 -8.27 -4.55 5.57
C PRO A 75 -7.82 -3.09 5.68
N ARG A 76 -7.48 -2.64 6.89
CA ARG A 76 -6.94 -1.30 7.14
C ARG A 76 -5.51 -1.39 7.63
N LEU A 77 -4.61 -0.69 6.94
CA LEU A 77 -3.26 -0.41 7.42
C LEU A 77 -3.35 0.72 8.46
N VAL A 78 -2.85 0.48 9.66
CA VAL A 78 -2.76 1.47 10.73
C VAL A 78 -1.30 1.68 11.08
N THR A 79 -0.84 2.92 11.00
CA THR A 79 0.55 3.31 11.30
C THR A 79 0.58 4.14 12.58
N VAL A 80 1.60 3.93 13.40
CA VAL A 80 1.83 4.67 14.64
C VAL A 80 3.31 5.01 14.78
N SER A 81 3.62 6.07 15.53
CA SER A 81 4.99 6.42 15.91
C SER A 81 5.09 6.74 17.39
N GLY A 82 6.29 6.59 17.95
CA GLY A 82 6.48 6.69 19.39
C GLY A 82 7.94 6.87 19.79
N ARG A 83 8.14 7.22 21.06
CA ARG A 83 9.46 7.51 21.64
C ARG A 83 10.27 6.25 21.90
N THR A 84 9.61 5.11 22.13
CA THR A 84 10.23 3.82 22.45
C THR A 84 9.52 2.68 21.73
N GLU A 85 10.21 1.56 21.56
CA GLU A 85 9.63 0.34 20.98
C GLU A 85 8.42 -0.16 21.78
N GLU A 86 8.47 -0.08 23.11
CA GLU A 86 7.38 -0.50 23.99
C GLU A 86 6.12 0.34 23.77
N SER A 87 6.27 1.64 23.51
CA SER A 87 5.12 2.51 23.21
C SER A 87 4.39 2.07 21.95
N ILE A 88 5.13 1.69 20.90
CA ILE A 88 4.55 1.13 19.67
C ILE A 88 3.80 -0.16 19.98
N LYS A 89 4.41 -1.05 20.78
CA LYS A 89 3.78 -2.31 21.16
C LYS A 89 2.43 -2.08 21.85
N VAL A 90 2.37 -1.16 22.81
CA VAL A 90 1.13 -0.82 23.54
C VAL A 90 0.05 -0.31 22.58
N PHE A 91 0.39 0.60 21.66
CA PHE A 91 -0.58 1.12 20.68
C PHE A 91 -1.11 0.03 19.76
N LEU A 92 -0.22 -0.78 19.20
CA LEU A 92 -0.62 -1.85 18.29
C LEU A 92 -1.46 -2.93 19.01
N ASP A 93 -1.10 -3.29 20.25
CA ASP A 93 -1.89 -4.23 21.06
C ASP A 93 -3.28 -3.68 21.40
N ASP A 94 -3.40 -2.37 21.63
CA ASP A 94 -4.68 -1.69 21.85
C ASP A 94 -5.55 -1.69 20.59
N ILE A 95 -4.97 -1.32 19.45
CA ILE A 95 -5.64 -1.31 18.14
C ILE A 95 -6.16 -2.71 17.78
N GLU A 96 -5.34 -3.74 17.98
CA GLU A 96 -5.68 -5.13 17.64
C GLU A 96 -6.74 -5.75 18.55
N LYS A 97 -6.87 -5.29 19.80
CA LYS A 97 -7.88 -5.78 20.76
C LYS A 97 -9.29 -5.27 20.47
N HIS A 98 -9.41 -4.15 19.79
CA HIS A 98 -10.70 -3.51 19.53
C HIS A 98 -11.24 -3.90 18.15
N PRO A 99 -12.58 -3.96 17.97
CA PRO A 99 -13.17 -4.03 16.65
C PRO A 99 -12.70 -2.86 15.78
N VAL A 100 -12.62 -3.09 14.46
CA VAL A 100 -12.22 -2.05 13.52
C VAL A 100 -13.20 -0.87 13.60
N ASP A 101 -12.69 0.27 14.04
CA ASP A 101 -13.39 1.55 14.12
C ASP A 101 -12.74 2.53 13.15
N THR A 102 -13.46 2.86 12.08
CA THR A 102 -12.97 3.72 11.00
C THR A 102 -12.69 5.15 11.45
N GLU A 103 -13.43 5.66 12.43
CA GLU A 103 -13.20 7.01 12.96
C GLU A 103 -11.94 7.03 13.85
N TYR A 104 -11.71 5.99 14.66
CA TYR A 104 -10.49 5.86 15.45
C TYR A 104 -9.25 5.70 14.57
N ILE A 105 -9.32 4.83 13.56
CA ILE A 105 -8.23 4.64 12.60
C ILE A 105 -7.93 5.95 11.86
N ARG A 106 -8.96 6.69 11.45
CA ARG A 106 -8.76 7.99 10.81
C ARG A 106 -8.05 8.97 11.73
N LEU A 107 -8.44 9.04 13.01
CA LEU A 107 -7.76 9.87 13.99
C LEU A 107 -6.27 9.51 14.11
N LEU A 108 -5.94 8.21 14.13
CA LEU A 108 -4.54 7.77 14.16
C LEU A 108 -3.79 8.17 12.89
N HIS A 109 -4.40 8.01 11.71
CA HIS A 109 -3.81 8.47 10.45
C HIS A 109 -3.57 9.98 10.45
N ASP A 110 -4.48 10.77 11.01
CA ASP A 110 -4.31 12.22 11.13
C ASP A 110 -3.15 12.57 12.08
N ILE A 111 -3.08 11.94 13.26
CA ILE A 111 -2.02 12.17 14.24
C ILE A 111 -0.63 11.83 13.67
N TYR A 112 -0.53 10.71 12.95
CA TYR A 112 0.74 10.17 12.45
C TYR A 112 1.00 10.44 10.97
N SER A 113 0.28 11.41 10.39
CA SER A 113 0.47 11.83 8.99
C SER A 113 1.81 12.55 8.77
N ASP A 114 2.25 13.31 9.76
CA ASP A 114 3.50 14.08 9.75
C ASP A 114 4.55 13.47 10.68
N ASP A 115 5.81 13.83 10.45
CA ASP A 115 6.89 13.47 11.37
C ASP A 115 6.71 14.16 12.72
N ILE A 116 6.75 13.37 13.80
CA ILE A 116 6.66 13.88 15.17
C ILE A 116 8.06 13.86 15.78
N GLN A 117 8.58 15.05 16.06
CA GLN A 117 9.93 15.20 16.59
C GLN A 117 10.16 14.34 17.85
N GLY A 118 11.22 13.52 17.79
CA GLY A 118 11.62 12.63 18.89
C GLY A 118 10.94 11.26 18.89
N HIS A 119 10.01 10.99 17.97
CA HIS A 119 9.49 9.65 17.73
C HIS A 119 10.49 8.82 16.92
N LEU A 120 11.38 8.14 17.66
CA LEU A 120 12.46 7.32 17.09
C LEU A 120 12.01 5.90 16.70
N TYR A 121 10.74 5.57 16.91
CA TYR A 121 10.17 4.27 16.54
C TYR A 121 8.90 4.48 15.75
N ARG A 122 8.72 3.64 14.73
CA ARG A 122 7.50 3.57 13.91
C ARG A 122 7.03 2.12 13.88
N GLY A 123 5.74 1.93 13.74
CA GLY A 123 5.17 0.60 13.58
C GLY A 123 3.88 0.64 12.80
N PHE A 124 3.50 -0.52 12.29
CA PHE A 124 2.22 -0.70 11.61
C PHE A 124 1.56 -2.00 12.01
N THR A 125 0.24 -2.06 11.80
CA THR A 125 -0.55 -3.29 11.84
C THR A 125 -1.62 -3.28 10.75
N ILE A 126 -2.07 -4.46 10.32
CA ILE A 126 -3.18 -4.62 9.39
C ILE A 126 -4.37 -5.25 10.13
N VAL A 127 -5.46 -4.49 10.26
CA VAL A 127 -6.68 -4.92 10.95
C VAL A 127 -7.84 -5.17 9.99
N GLY A 128 -8.82 -5.98 10.40
CA GLY A 128 -10.00 -6.31 9.59
C GLY A 128 -9.74 -7.30 8.46
N SER A 129 -8.53 -7.85 8.35
CA SER A 129 -8.22 -8.90 7.38
C SER A 129 -8.95 -10.19 7.71
N LYS A 130 -9.60 -10.78 6.70
CA LYS A 130 -10.25 -12.10 6.79
C LYS A 130 -9.37 -13.24 6.27
N THR A 131 -8.20 -12.92 5.72
CA THR A 131 -7.33 -13.89 5.01
C THR A 131 -6.24 -14.49 5.88
N SER A 132 -5.96 -13.91 7.05
CA SER A 132 -4.93 -14.40 7.97
C SER A 132 -5.44 -14.34 9.40
N GLU A 133 -5.29 -15.43 10.15
CA GLU A 133 -5.53 -15.46 11.60
C GLU A 133 -4.40 -14.74 12.38
N ARG A 134 -3.23 -14.55 11.76
CA ARG A 134 -2.11 -13.83 12.36
C ARG A 134 -2.13 -12.36 11.95
N SER A 135 -2.04 -11.46 12.93
CA SER A 135 -1.86 -10.02 12.66
C SER A 135 -0.52 -9.79 11.96
N ILE A 136 -0.57 -9.06 10.83
CA ILE A 136 0.62 -8.59 10.14
C ILE A 136 0.99 -7.26 10.81
N ARG A 137 2.13 -7.23 11.49
CA ARG A 137 2.64 -6.04 12.18
C ARG A 137 4.15 -6.01 12.20
N GLU A 138 4.70 -4.81 12.25
CA GLU A 138 6.14 -4.58 12.33
C GLU A 138 6.43 -3.36 13.19
N THR A 139 7.65 -3.28 13.71
CA THR A 139 8.15 -2.13 14.45
C THR A 139 9.62 -1.93 14.09
N GLU A 140 9.98 -0.69 13.78
CA GLU A 140 11.32 -0.34 13.33
C GLU A 140 11.79 0.93 14.04
N ASN A 141 13.10 1.02 14.25
CA ASN A 141 13.74 2.25 14.70
C ASN A 141 13.93 3.19 13.49
N TYR A 142 13.52 4.45 13.66
CA TYR A 142 13.69 5.51 12.68
C TYR A 142 14.67 6.56 13.22
N LEU A 143 15.81 6.70 12.53
CA LEU A 143 16.90 7.60 12.95
C LEU A 143 16.70 9.08 12.55
N GLY A 144 15.52 9.47 12.07
CA GLY A 144 15.21 10.88 11.77
C GLY A 144 15.74 11.40 10.43
N ALA A 145 16.30 10.53 9.58
CA ALA A 145 16.77 10.94 8.25
C ALA A 145 15.62 10.88 7.23
N ALA A 146 15.45 11.96 6.45
CA ALA A 146 14.64 11.90 5.25
C ALA A 146 15.30 10.94 4.25
N ARG A 147 14.49 10.05 3.65
CA ARG A 147 14.96 9.06 2.69
C ARG A 147 14.34 9.38 1.34
N PRO A 148 15.13 9.50 0.25
CA PRO A 148 14.56 9.74 -1.05
C PRO A 148 13.71 8.54 -1.48
N ILE A 149 12.54 8.82 -2.04
CA ILE A 149 11.60 7.82 -2.54
C ILE A 149 11.92 7.56 -4.02
N TRP A 150 12.23 6.31 -4.33
CA TRP A 150 12.45 5.85 -5.70
C TRP A 150 11.25 5.02 -6.16
N PHE A 151 10.62 5.43 -7.26
CA PHE A 151 9.70 4.54 -7.97
C PHE A 151 10.49 3.73 -9.00
N VAL A 152 10.42 2.41 -8.86
CA VAL A 152 11.13 1.45 -9.72
C VAL A 152 10.08 0.65 -10.48
N PHE A 153 10.05 0.82 -11.80
CA PHE A 153 9.07 0.16 -12.67
C PHE A 153 9.69 -1.04 -13.37
N SER A 154 9.27 -2.24 -12.97
CA SER A 154 9.66 -3.48 -13.64
C SER A 154 9.05 -3.58 -15.06
N GLY A 155 9.73 -4.31 -15.93
CA GLY A 155 9.29 -4.54 -17.31
C GLY A 155 8.57 -5.88 -17.51
N MET A 156 8.75 -6.43 -18.71
CA MET A 156 8.21 -7.74 -19.09
C MET A 156 8.67 -8.87 -18.16
N GLY A 157 7.80 -9.85 -17.93
CA GLY A 157 8.03 -10.97 -17.04
C GLY A 157 7.43 -10.79 -15.64
N SER A 158 6.93 -9.60 -15.31
CA SER A 158 6.25 -9.32 -14.04
C SER A 158 4.76 -9.71 -14.03
N GLN A 159 4.21 -10.09 -15.18
CA GLN A 159 2.79 -10.42 -15.31
C GLN A 159 2.46 -11.82 -14.78
N TRP A 160 1.27 -11.98 -14.20
CA TRP A 160 0.76 -13.27 -13.72
C TRP A 160 -0.77 -13.31 -13.71
N PRO A 161 -1.41 -14.49 -13.85
CA PRO A 161 -2.88 -14.61 -13.93
C PRO A 161 -3.58 -14.06 -12.68
N GLY A 162 -4.48 -13.11 -12.87
CA GLY A 162 -5.19 -12.45 -11.76
C GLY A 162 -4.44 -11.32 -11.08
N MET A 163 -3.35 -10.80 -11.68
CA MET A 163 -2.47 -9.81 -11.05
C MET A 163 -3.11 -8.50 -10.57
N GLY A 164 -4.30 -8.15 -11.08
CA GLY A 164 -5.03 -6.96 -10.65
C GLY A 164 -6.26 -7.26 -9.78
N ALA A 165 -6.66 -8.53 -9.63
CA ALA A 165 -7.99 -8.91 -9.16
C ALA A 165 -8.31 -8.41 -7.75
N ASP A 166 -7.37 -8.57 -6.81
CA ASP A 166 -7.60 -8.16 -5.42
C ASP A 166 -7.53 -6.63 -5.26
N LEU A 167 -6.72 -5.95 -6.09
CA LEU A 167 -6.59 -4.50 -6.08
C LEU A 167 -7.83 -3.79 -6.65
N MET A 168 -8.67 -4.47 -7.45
CA MET A 168 -9.96 -3.93 -7.92
C MET A 168 -10.93 -3.58 -6.79
N LYS A 169 -10.68 -4.05 -5.56
CA LYS A 169 -11.47 -3.64 -4.39
C LYS A 169 -11.17 -2.20 -3.95
N PHE A 170 -10.01 -1.65 -4.30
CA PHE A 170 -9.64 -0.28 -3.99
C PHE A 170 -10.23 0.66 -5.06
N PRO A 171 -11.09 1.63 -4.70
CA PRO A 171 -11.78 2.47 -5.68
C PRO A 171 -10.83 3.22 -6.61
N VAL A 172 -9.72 3.75 -6.09
CA VAL A 172 -8.71 4.49 -6.89
C VAL A 172 -8.12 3.59 -7.99
N PHE A 173 -7.71 2.39 -7.63
CA PHE A 173 -7.18 1.40 -8.58
C PHE A 173 -8.27 0.99 -9.59
N ALA A 174 -9.48 0.67 -9.12
CA ALA A 174 -10.58 0.26 -9.98
C ALA A 174 -10.96 1.34 -11.01
N GLU A 175 -10.98 2.61 -10.63
CA GLU A 175 -11.25 3.72 -11.55
C GLU A 175 -10.12 3.89 -12.58
N ALA A 176 -8.85 3.71 -12.18
CA ALA A 176 -7.73 3.72 -13.12
C ALA A 176 -7.86 2.60 -14.18
N ILE A 177 -8.23 1.39 -13.76
CA ILE A 177 -8.45 0.25 -14.67
C ILE A 177 -9.66 0.50 -15.57
N LYS A 178 -10.76 1.06 -15.06
CA LYS A 178 -11.94 1.40 -15.89
C LYS A 178 -11.61 2.43 -16.98
N LYS A 179 -10.77 3.42 -16.67
CA LYS A 179 -10.28 4.37 -17.69
C LYS A 179 -9.49 3.65 -18.77
N CYS A 180 -8.58 2.76 -18.38
CA CYS A 180 -7.81 1.94 -19.33
C CYS A 180 -8.74 1.05 -20.19
N ASP A 181 -9.76 0.43 -19.59
CA ASP A 181 -10.72 -0.41 -20.30
C ASP A 181 -11.49 0.41 -21.34
N ALA A 182 -12.01 1.58 -20.96
CA ALA A 182 -12.76 2.45 -21.87
C ALA A 182 -11.95 2.85 -23.12
N ILE A 183 -10.63 3.00 -22.99
CA ILE A 183 -9.72 3.35 -24.08
C ILE A 183 -9.42 2.15 -24.99
N LEU A 184 -9.27 0.97 -24.40
CA LEU A 184 -8.87 -0.25 -25.10
C LEU A 184 -10.04 -1.07 -25.64
N ARG A 185 -11.25 -0.93 -25.07
CA ARG A 185 -12.47 -1.64 -25.51
C ARG A 185 -12.77 -1.47 -26.99
N PRO A 186 -12.72 -0.26 -27.58
CA PRO A 186 -12.97 -0.07 -29.01
C PRO A 186 -11.94 -0.74 -29.92
N ARG A 187 -10.79 -1.14 -29.36
CA ARG A 187 -9.69 -1.83 -30.05
C ARG A 187 -9.73 -3.35 -29.83
N GLY A 188 -10.81 -3.87 -29.26
CA GLY A 188 -11.02 -5.30 -29.04
C GLY A 188 -10.29 -5.88 -27.84
N VAL A 189 -9.78 -5.04 -26.93
CA VAL A 189 -9.02 -5.47 -25.75
C VAL A 189 -9.84 -5.22 -24.48
N ASP A 190 -10.10 -6.29 -23.73
CA ASP A 190 -10.83 -6.27 -22.46
C ASP A 190 -9.82 -6.32 -21.29
N ILE A 191 -9.43 -5.15 -20.78
CA ILE A 191 -8.37 -5.08 -19.76
C ILE A 191 -8.84 -5.67 -18.44
N ILE A 192 -10.12 -5.51 -18.11
CA ILE A 192 -10.69 -6.04 -16.87
C ILE A 192 -10.59 -7.57 -16.89
N ASN A 193 -10.96 -8.22 -18.00
CA ASN A 193 -10.76 -9.65 -18.16
C ASN A 193 -9.27 -10.03 -18.08
N ILE A 194 -8.38 -9.32 -18.79
CA ILE A 194 -6.92 -9.61 -18.75
C ILE A 194 -6.39 -9.60 -17.31
N LEU A 195 -6.81 -8.65 -16.48
CA LEU A 195 -6.30 -8.49 -15.11
C LEU A 195 -6.96 -9.42 -14.08
N THR A 196 -8.17 -9.90 -14.34
CA THR A 196 -8.96 -10.70 -13.38
C THR A 196 -9.03 -12.19 -13.73
N ASN A 197 -8.71 -12.56 -14.97
CA ASN A 197 -8.72 -13.94 -15.42
C ASN A 197 -7.54 -14.72 -14.81
N LYS A 198 -7.85 -15.92 -14.29
CA LYS A 198 -6.90 -16.80 -13.59
C LYS A 198 -6.32 -17.90 -14.49
N ASP A 199 -6.68 -17.90 -15.78
CA ASP A 199 -6.10 -18.81 -16.76
C ASP A 199 -4.60 -18.51 -16.92
N LYS A 200 -3.78 -19.55 -16.81
CA LYS A 200 -2.32 -19.45 -16.93
C LYS A 200 -1.86 -18.98 -18.31
N THR A 201 -2.67 -19.19 -19.33
CA THR A 201 -2.36 -18.87 -20.73
C THR A 201 -2.74 -17.44 -21.12
N ILE A 202 -3.41 -16.68 -20.23
CA ILE A 202 -3.90 -15.33 -20.58
C ILE A 202 -2.77 -14.41 -21.04
N PHE A 203 -1.56 -14.58 -20.50
CA PHE A 203 -0.38 -13.78 -20.84
C PHE A 203 0.54 -14.41 -21.89
N ASP A 204 0.19 -15.58 -22.46
CA ASP A 204 0.86 -16.12 -23.64
C ASP A 204 0.70 -15.18 -24.85
N ASN A 205 -0.37 -14.38 -24.84
CA ASN A 205 -0.51 -13.23 -25.72
C ASN A 205 0.35 -12.06 -25.22
N ILE A 206 1.37 -11.71 -25.99
CA ILE A 206 2.29 -10.62 -25.66
C ILE A 206 1.58 -9.27 -25.51
N LEU A 207 0.54 -8.99 -26.29
CA LEU A 207 -0.23 -7.76 -26.17
C LEU A 207 -0.90 -7.67 -24.80
N HIS A 208 -1.44 -8.79 -24.28
CA HIS A 208 -2.01 -8.83 -22.94
C HIS A 208 -0.98 -8.52 -21.87
N SER A 209 0.27 -8.99 -22.04
CA SER A 209 1.37 -8.68 -21.13
C SER A 209 1.68 -7.18 -21.10
N PHE A 210 1.85 -6.55 -22.27
CA PHE A 210 2.11 -5.11 -22.36
C PHE A 210 1.01 -4.27 -21.71
N VAL A 211 -0.24 -4.46 -22.14
CA VAL A 211 -1.36 -3.64 -21.64
C VAL A 211 -1.69 -3.96 -20.18
N GLY A 212 -1.54 -5.22 -19.76
CA GLY A 212 -1.76 -5.65 -18.40
C GLY A 212 -0.77 -4.99 -17.44
N ILE A 213 0.54 -5.07 -17.73
CA ILE A 213 1.58 -4.44 -16.91
C ILE A 213 1.34 -2.94 -16.83
N ALA A 214 1.08 -2.29 -17.97
CA ALA A 214 0.84 -0.86 -18.02
C ALA A 214 -0.38 -0.45 -17.17
N ALA A 215 -1.51 -1.14 -17.31
CA ALA A 215 -2.72 -0.84 -16.56
C ALA A 215 -2.52 -1.02 -15.03
N VAL A 216 -1.82 -2.07 -14.61
CA VAL A 216 -1.48 -2.27 -13.18
C VAL A 216 -0.55 -1.16 -12.69
N GLN A 217 0.47 -0.79 -13.45
CA GLN A 217 1.40 0.28 -13.07
C GLN A 217 0.68 1.64 -12.94
N ILE A 218 -0.25 1.98 -13.84
CA ILE A 218 -1.11 3.17 -13.71
C ILE A 218 -1.90 3.11 -12.41
N GLY A 219 -2.60 1.98 -12.15
CA GLY A 219 -3.39 1.83 -10.93
C GLY A 219 -2.57 1.89 -9.64
N LEU A 220 -1.35 1.35 -9.63
CA LEU A 220 -0.44 1.42 -8.50
C LEU A 220 0.06 2.84 -8.25
N VAL A 221 0.43 3.57 -9.31
CA VAL A 221 0.82 4.99 -9.21
C VAL A 221 -0.33 5.83 -8.67
N ASP A 222 -1.55 5.65 -9.19
CA ASP A 222 -2.73 6.36 -8.69
C ASP A 222 -2.99 6.04 -7.21
N LEU A 223 -2.86 4.77 -6.81
CA LEU A 223 -3.09 4.35 -5.42
C LEU A 223 -2.08 4.97 -4.44
N ILE A 224 -0.78 4.89 -4.73
CA ILE A 224 0.25 5.42 -3.82
C ILE A 224 0.26 6.95 -3.79
N THR A 225 0.02 7.61 -4.91
CA THR A 225 -0.11 9.08 -4.96
C THR A 225 -1.37 9.58 -4.25
N SER A 226 -2.46 8.79 -4.24
CA SER A 226 -3.69 9.14 -3.51
C SER A 226 -3.50 9.24 -1.99
N ILE A 227 -2.47 8.59 -1.44
CA ILE A 227 -2.08 8.67 -0.02
C ILE A 227 -0.89 9.62 0.21
N GLY A 228 -0.54 10.45 -0.78
CA GLY A 228 0.49 11.49 -0.67
C GLY A 228 1.92 11.02 -0.89
N ILE A 229 2.14 9.77 -1.32
CA ILE A 229 3.48 9.26 -1.65
C ILE A 229 3.82 9.64 -3.08
N VAL A 230 4.82 10.50 -3.23
CA VAL A 230 5.37 10.94 -4.53
C VAL A 230 6.86 10.59 -4.62
N PRO A 231 7.39 10.28 -5.81
CA PRO A 231 8.79 9.93 -5.96
C PRO A 231 9.68 11.18 -5.96
N ASP A 232 10.87 11.08 -5.36
CA ASP A 232 11.97 11.99 -5.60
C ASP A 232 12.75 11.61 -6.87
N ASN A 233 12.75 10.31 -7.20
CA ASN A 233 13.46 9.74 -8.34
C ASN A 233 12.65 8.60 -8.95
N ILE A 234 12.83 8.38 -10.25
CA ILE A 234 12.10 7.40 -11.03
C ILE A 234 13.09 6.63 -11.92
N ILE A 235 12.93 5.31 -11.98
CA ILE A 235 13.68 4.47 -12.92
C ILE A 235 12.81 3.33 -13.47
N GLY A 236 12.92 3.07 -14.76
CA GLY A 236 12.17 2.05 -15.46
C GLY A 236 13.08 1.03 -16.08
N HIS A 237 12.68 -0.24 -16.04
CA HIS A 237 13.35 -1.31 -16.74
C HIS A 237 12.54 -1.68 -17.99
N SER A 238 13.09 -1.39 -19.17
CA SER A 238 12.46 -1.70 -20.46
C SER A 238 11.03 -1.17 -20.55
N VAL A 239 10.02 -2.04 -20.61
CA VAL A 239 8.59 -1.66 -20.63
C VAL A 239 8.18 -0.79 -19.44
N GLY A 240 8.87 -0.90 -18.30
CA GLY A 240 8.64 -0.07 -17.14
C GLY A 240 8.90 1.43 -17.36
N GLU A 241 9.63 1.82 -18.41
CA GLU A 241 9.79 3.24 -18.77
C GLU A 241 8.45 3.92 -19.13
N LEU A 242 7.46 3.14 -19.60
CA LEU A 242 6.11 3.66 -19.79
C LEU A 242 5.48 4.11 -18.46
N GLY A 243 5.70 3.33 -17.39
CA GLY A 243 5.28 3.68 -16.04
C GLY A 243 6.02 4.89 -15.49
N CYS A 244 7.29 5.06 -15.86
CA CYS A 244 8.08 6.25 -15.51
C CYS A 244 7.49 7.51 -16.13
N ALA A 245 7.20 7.47 -17.43
CA ALA A 245 6.60 8.60 -18.14
C ALA A 245 5.25 9.00 -17.54
N TYR A 246 4.46 8.04 -17.06
CA TYR A 246 3.21 8.33 -16.36
C TYR A 246 3.43 8.94 -14.96
N ALA A 247 4.32 8.34 -14.16
CA ALA A 247 4.60 8.82 -12.81
C ALA A 247 5.27 10.20 -12.77
N ASP A 248 6.06 10.55 -13.79
CA ASP A 248 6.66 11.87 -13.98
C ASP A 248 5.68 12.90 -14.59
N GLY A 249 4.49 12.46 -15.02
CA GLY A 249 3.47 13.32 -15.62
C GLY A 249 3.69 13.68 -17.10
N CYS A 250 4.73 13.13 -17.73
CA CYS A 250 4.96 13.25 -19.17
C CYS A 250 3.86 12.57 -20.00
N PHE A 251 3.32 11.45 -19.50
CA PHE A 251 2.20 10.72 -20.11
C PHE A 251 0.92 10.86 -19.30
N THR A 252 -0.20 11.04 -20.00
CA THR A 252 -1.52 10.72 -19.44
C THR A 252 -1.71 9.20 -19.37
N ALA A 253 -2.68 8.74 -18.58
CA ALA A 253 -3.04 7.32 -18.54
C ALA A 253 -3.41 6.78 -19.93
N GLU A 254 -4.04 7.60 -20.76
CA GLU A 254 -4.36 7.27 -22.16
C GLU A 254 -3.11 7.10 -23.03
N GLN A 255 -2.16 8.03 -22.94
CA GLN A 255 -0.91 7.93 -23.68
C GLN A 255 -0.10 6.70 -23.27
N MET A 256 -0.02 6.42 -21.96
CA MET A 256 0.67 5.23 -21.46
C MET A 256 0.02 3.94 -21.96
N ILE A 257 -1.30 3.78 -21.81
CA ILE A 257 -1.97 2.52 -22.18
C ILE A 257 -1.99 2.31 -23.70
N LEU A 258 -2.13 3.38 -24.49
CA LEU A 258 -2.05 3.28 -25.95
C LEU A 258 -0.62 2.98 -26.42
N SER A 259 0.40 3.54 -25.77
CA SER A 259 1.79 3.21 -26.08
C SER A 259 2.09 1.74 -25.81
N ALA A 260 1.60 1.20 -24.69
CA ALA A 260 1.70 -0.23 -24.38
C ALA A 260 0.97 -1.09 -25.42
N TYR A 261 -0.26 -0.70 -25.78
CA TYR A 261 -1.04 -1.38 -26.82
C TYR A 261 -0.32 -1.39 -28.17
N SER A 262 0.18 -0.24 -28.63
CA SER A 262 0.89 -0.12 -29.91
C SER A 262 2.16 -0.96 -29.94
N ARG A 263 2.94 -0.98 -28.84
CA ARG A 263 4.14 -1.84 -28.72
C ARG A 263 3.77 -3.33 -28.76
N GLY A 264 2.71 -3.73 -28.06
CA GLY A 264 2.20 -5.10 -28.08
C GLY A 264 1.68 -5.51 -29.46
N LEU A 265 0.94 -4.63 -30.13
CA LEU A 265 0.39 -4.87 -31.46
C LEU A 265 1.51 -5.00 -32.50
N ALA A 266 2.47 -4.08 -32.51
CA ALA A 266 3.63 -4.16 -33.40
C ALA A 266 4.41 -5.47 -33.22
N SER A 267 4.51 -5.97 -31.99
CA SER A 267 5.15 -7.26 -31.69
C SER A 267 4.40 -8.45 -32.28
N ILE A 268 3.07 -8.38 -32.39
CA ILE A 268 2.24 -9.42 -33.01
C ILE A 268 2.30 -9.34 -34.54
N GLU A 269 2.20 -8.13 -35.08
CA GLU A 269 2.07 -7.91 -36.53
C GLU A 269 3.40 -8.07 -37.28
N THR A 270 4.53 -7.89 -36.60
CA THR A 270 5.84 -7.98 -37.24
C THR A 270 6.32 -9.43 -37.35
N LYS A 271 6.78 -9.81 -38.54
CA LYS A 271 7.52 -11.05 -38.76
C LYS A 271 8.98 -10.85 -38.40
N VAL A 272 9.45 -11.50 -37.36
CA VAL A 272 10.89 -11.56 -37.03
C VAL A 272 11.27 -12.97 -36.60
N ILE A 273 12.56 -13.18 -36.40
CA ILE A 273 13.14 -14.45 -35.99
C ILE A 273 12.66 -14.80 -34.58
N TYR A 274 12.45 -16.08 -34.34
CA TYR A 274 12.10 -16.58 -33.01
C TYR A 274 13.32 -16.46 -32.09
N GLY A 275 13.22 -15.54 -31.13
CA GLY A 275 14.26 -15.22 -30.16
C GLY A 275 13.89 -15.65 -28.75
N SER A 276 14.89 -15.65 -27.89
CA SER A 276 14.78 -15.95 -26.46
C SER A 276 15.65 -14.98 -25.66
N MET A 277 15.33 -14.84 -24.37
CA MET A 277 16.12 -14.06 -23.40
C MET A 277 16.41 -14.91 -22.18
N ALA A 278 17.58 -14.70 -21.56
CA ALA A 278 17.96 -15.40 -20.33
C ALA A 278 18.66 -14.44 -19.38
N ALA A 279 18.22 -14.42 -18.11
CA ALA A 279 18.98 -13.77 -17.05
C ALA A 279 20.11 -14.70 -16.61
N VAL A 280 21.33 -14.17 -16.59
CA VAL A 280 22.56 -14.87 -16.23
C VAL A 280 23.16 -14.21 -14.99
N GLY A 281 23.74 -15.02 -14.10
CA GLY A 281 24.47 -14.56 -12.91
C GLY A 281 25.88 -14.06 -13.23
N LEU A 282 26.04 -13.30 -14.32
CA LEU A 282 27.29 -12.66 -14.73
C LEU A 282 27.03 -11.19 -15.03
N GLY A 283 27.97 -10.32 -14.63
CA GLY A 283 27.96 -8.91 -14.96
C GLY A 283 28.21 -8.67 -16.45
N TYR A 284 27.91 -7.46 -16.93
CA TYR A 284 28.08 -7.10 -18.34
C TYR A 284 29.52 -7.35 -18.82
N ASP A 285 30.50 -6.90 -18.05
CA ASP A 285 31.91 -7.01 -18.42
C ASP A 285 32.40 -8.46 -18.48
N ASP A 286 31.79 -9.36 -17.70
CA ASP A 286 32.14 -10.77 -17.69
C ASP A 286 31.52 -11.52 -18.88
N VAL A 287 30.27 -11.18 -19.26
CA VAL A 287 29.52 -11.93 -20.27
C VAL A 287 29.69 -11.42 -21.69
N LYS A 288 29.97 -10.12 -21.89
CA LYS A 288 29.99 -9.50 -23.23
C LYS A 288 30.96 -10.17 -24.22
N ASP A 289 32.12 -10.61 -23.74
CA ASP A 289 33.16 -11.23 -24.57
C ASP A 289 32.95 -12.75 -24.72
N MET A 290 32.00 -13.31 -23.97
CA MET A 290 31.59 -14.72 -24.05
C MET A 290 30.42 -14.92 -25.02
N CYS A 291 29.62 -13.89 -25.26
CA CYS A 291 28.45 -13.97 -26.13
C CYS A 291 28.83 -14.34 -27.58
N PRO A 292 28.17 -15.34 -28.18
CA PRO A 292 28.21 -15.58 -29.62
C PRO A 292 27.83 -14.33 -30.42
N SER A 293 28.25 -14.24 -31.67
CA SER A 293 28.04 -13.04 -32.51
C SER A 293 26.58 -12.69 -32.79
N ASP A 294 25.65 -13.62 -32.57
CA ASP A 294 24.20 -13.46 -32.75
C ASP A 294 23.44 -13.36 -31.42
N ILE A 295 24.15 -13.28 -30.28
CA ILE A 295 23.60 -13.05 -28.94
C ILE A 295 24.18 -11.74 -28.40
N GLU A 296 23.32 -10.87 -27.91
CA GLU A 296 23.71 -9.60 -27.30
C GLU A 296 23.37 -9.57 -25.82
N VAL A 297 24.11 -8.74 -25.06
CA VAL A 297 23.72 -8.39 -23.70
C VAL A 297 22.67 -7.28 -23.78
N ALA A 298 21.42 -7.63 -23.55
CA ALA A 298 20.26 -6.76 -23.71
C ALA A 298 19.92 -5.94 -22.45
N CYS A 299 20.25 -6.44 -21.25
CA CYS A 299 19.99 -5.71 -20.00
C CYS A 299 21.16 -5.86 -19.02
N HIS A 300 21.54 -4.77 -18.36
CA HIS A 300 22.52 -4.75 -17.27
C HIS A 300 21.74 -4.58 -15.96
N ASN A 301 21.49 -5.67 -15.22
CA ASN A 301 20.56 -5.66 -14.08
C ASN A 301 21.27 -5.31 -12.76
N SER A 302 22.48 -5.84 -12.56
CA SER A 302 23.35 -5.54 -11.42
C SER A 302 24.81 -5.69 -11.84
N ALA A 303 25.74 -5.46 -10.90
CA ALA A 303 27.17 -5.67 -11.12
C ALA A 303 27.52 -7.12 -11.50
N ASP A 304 26.68 -8.08 -11.09
CA ASP A 304 26.86 -9.52 -11.24
C ASP A 304 25.67 -10.20 -11.96
N SER A 305 24.78 -9.43 -12.60
CA SER A 305 23.65 -9.99 -13.34
C SER A 305 23.32 -9.20 -14.59
N SER A 306 23.15 -9.94 -15.69
CA SER A 306 22.80 -9.41 -17.01
C SER A 306 21.71 -10.26 -17.65
N THR A 307 21.04 -9.71 -18.64
CA THR A 307 20.12 -10.46 -19.50
C THR A 307 20.67 -10.49 -20.91
N ILE A 308 20.88 -11.69 -21.44
CA ILE A 308 21.30 -11.91 -22.82
C ILE A 308 20.08 -12.20 -23.71
N SER A 309 20.17 -11.85 -24.99
CA SER A 309 19.09 -11.99 -25.97
C SER A 309 19.61 -12.35 -27.35
N GLY A 310 18.93 -13.26 -28.05
CA GLY A 310 19.29 -13.68 -29.39
C GLY A 310 18.33 -14.73 -29.97
N PRO A 311 18.64 -15.36 -31.12
CA PRO A 311 17.88 -16.47 -31.68
C PRO A 311 17.71 -17.61 -30.68
N ALA A 312 16.52 -18.21 -30.62
CA ALA A 312 16.19 -19.18 -29.58
C ALA A 312 17.09 -20.43 -29.60
N ASP A 313 17.48 -20.90 -30.78
CA ASP A 313 18.35 -22.08 -30.94
C ASP A 313 19.77 -21.77 -30.42
N SER A 314 20.36 -20.65 -30.84
CA SER A 314 21.68 -20.19 -30.35
C SER A 314 21.67 -19.96 -28.84
N MET A 315 20.61 -19.32 -28.32
CA MET A 315 20.42 -19.10 -26.89
C MET A 315 20.34 -20.41 -26.10
N LYS A 316 19.66 -21.42 -26.63
CA LYS A 316 19.53 -22.73 -25.97
C LYS A 316 20.87 -23.44 -25.85
N GLU A 317 21.68 -23.41 -26.91
CA GLU A 317 23.02 -23.99 -26.91
C GLU A 317 23.95 -23.25 -25.94
N PHE A 318 23.98 -21.92 -26.03
CA PHE A 318 24.86 -21.09 -25.20
C PHE A 318 24.51 -21.15 -23.71
N VAL A 319 23.21 -21.13 -23.35
CA VAL A 319 22.80 -21.28 -21.94
C VAL A 319 23.19 -22.66 -21.39
N ALA A 320 23.06 -23.73 -22.19
CA ALA A 320 23.49 -25.06 -21.78
C ALA A 320 25.01 -25.14 -21.56
N GLU A 321 25.79 -24.44 -22.39
CA GLU A 321 27.24 -24.31 -22.21
C GLU A 321 27.58 -23.61 -20.90
N LEU A 322 26.99 -22.44 -20.64
CA LEU A 322 27.26 -21.68 -19.41
C LEU A 322 26.88 -22.45 -18.12
N GLN A 323 25.84 -23.27 -18.17
CA GLN A 323 25.44 -24.14 -17.05
C GLN A 323 26.52 -25.15 -16.67
N VAL A 324 27.23 -25.70 -17.67
CA VAL A 324 28.31 -26.66 -17.46
C VAL A 324 29.55 -25.99 -16.87
N TYR A 325 29.90 -24.79 -17.36
CA TYR A 325 31.15 -24.14 -16.99
C TYR A 325 31.15 -23.46 -15.62
N PHE A 326 30.02 -22.89 -15.18
CA PHE A 326 30.06 -21.96 -14.05
C PHE A 326 29.12 -22.30 -12.88
N CYS A 327 28.35 -23.38 -12.92
CA CYS A 327 27.38 -23.72 -11.86
C CYS A 327 26.52 -22.50 -11.46
N LEU A 328 26.14 -21.68 -12.45
CA LEU A 328 25.49 -20.39 -12.25
C LEU A 328 24.00 -20.52 -12.00
N PHE A 329 23.44 -19.50 -11.36
CA PHE A 329 21.99 -19.30 -11.29
C PHE A 329 21.47 -18.79 -12.64
N PHE A 330 20.49 -19.49 -13.20
CA PHE A 330 19.79 -19.07 -14.41
C PHE A 330 18.30 -18.97 -14.14
N PHE A 331 17.70 -17.88 -14.57
CA PHE A 331 16.26 -17.78 -14.69
C PHE A 331 15.93 -17.62 -16.17
N LEU A 332 15.35 -18.68 -16.74
CA LEU A 332 14.78 -18.61 -18.08
C LEU A 332 13.56 -17.70 -18.00
N ILE A 333 13.73 -16.48 -18.47
CA ILE A 333 12.60 -15.64 -18.73
C ILE A 333 12.03 -16.17 -20.05
N ASN A 334 10.95 -16.95 -19.98
CA ASN A 334 10.23 -17.44 -21.17
C ASN A 334 9.59 -16.25 -21.88
N LEU A 335 10.44 -15.49 -22.53
CA LEU A 335 10.11 -14.43 -23.44
C LEU A 335 10.21 -15.06 -24.82
N TYR A 336 9.07 -15.55 -25.30
CA TYR A 336 8.91 -15.93 -26.70
C TYR A 336 8.93 -14.65 -27.54
N PHE A 337 10.11 -14.04 -27.64
CA PHE A 337 10.25 -12.81 -28.35
C PHE A 337 10.42 -13.05 -29.82
N LYS A 338 9.79 -12.14 -30.53
CA LYS A 338 10.10 -11.75 -31.86
C LYS A 338 10.69 -10.34 -31.67
N LEU A 339 12.02 -10.22 -31.56
CA LEU A 339 12.70 -8.99 -31.14
C LEU A 339 12.45 -7.82 -32.11
N LEU A 340 12.01 -6.69 -31.56
CA LEU A 340 11.96 -5.38 -32.21
C LEU A 340 12.68 -4.41 -31.27
N PHE A 341 13.99 -4.27 -31.43
CA PHE A 341 14.71 -3.18 -30.81
C PHE A 341 14.47 -1.92 -31.66
N ILE A 342 13.81 -0.93 -31.07
CA ILE A 342 13.94 0.46 -31.52
C ILE A 342 15.16 0.97 -30.76
N ASN A 343 16.27 1.14 -31.49
CA ASN A 343 17.34 2.04 -31.05
C ASN A 343 16.88 3.48 -31.18
#